data_AF-F0Y3M7-F1
#
_entry.id   AF-F0Y3M7-F1
#
_cell.length_a   1.000
_cell.length_b   1.000
_cell.length_c   1.000
_cell.angle_alpha   90.00
_cell.angle_beta   90.00
_cell.angle_gamma   90.00
#
_symmetry.space_group_name_H-M   'P 1'
#
loop_
_entity.id
_entity.type
_entity.pdbx_description
1 polymer ?
#
loop_
_entity_poly.entity_id
_entity_poly.type
_entity_poly.pdbx_seq_one_letter_code
_entity_poly.pdbx_strand_id
1 'polypeptide(L)' 'SIFIGNLSWTVTEDEVRATFAPCGEISNIRFATDRETGDFRGFGHVDFDSAEAAEAAVALAGTPVGGRPIRVD' A
#
# COMPACT_ATOMS: atom_id res chain seq x y z
N SER A 1 -10.46 -2.18 3.90
CA SER A 1 -9.23 -2.54 3.18
C SER A 1 -9.12 -1.66 1.95
N ILE A 2 -7.91 -1.27 1.58
CA ILE A 2 -7.63 -0.51 0.36
C ILE A 2 -6.71 -1.35 -0.53
N PHE A 3 -6.80 -1.15 -1.83
CA PHE A 3 -5.86 -1.60 -2.81
C PHE A 3 -4.76 -0.56 -2.99
N ILE A 4 -3.51 -1.00 -3.01
CA ILE A 4 -2.34 -0.16 -3.31
C ILE A 4 -1.63 -0.72 -4.53
N GLY A 5 -1.46 0.11 -5.57
CA GLY A 5 -0.88 -0.29 -6.86
C GLY A 5 0.21 0.64 -7.33
N ASN A 6 0.86 0.26 -8.43
CA ASN A 6 1.99 1.01 -9.03
C ASN A 6 3.17 1.23 -8.06
N LEU A 7 3.31 0.31 -7.11
CA LEU A 7 4.41 0.30 -6.16
C LEU A 7 5.71 -0.11 -6.85
N SER A 8 6.84 0.39 -6.33
CA SER A 8 8.16 -0.06 -6.78
C SER A 8 8.36 -1.55 -6.46
N TRP A 9 9.10 -2.27 -7.30
CA TRP A 9 9.49 -3.66 -7.02
C TRP A 9 10.39 -3.79 -5.79
N THR A 10 11.01 -2.69 -5.38
CA THR A 10 11.85 -2.60 -4.19
C THR A 10 11.10 -2.09 -2.96
N VAL A 11 9.79 -1.81 -3.06
CA VAL A 11 9.04 -1.29 -1.92
C VAL A 11 8.99 -2.33 -0.82
N THR A 12 9.13 -1.86 0.41
CA THR A 12 9.00 -2.72 1.59
C THR A 12 7.69 -2.48 2.32
N GLU A 13 7.30 -3.45 3.15
CA GLU A 13 6.12 -3.33 4.01
C GLU A 13 6.23 -2.15 4.97
N ASP A 14 7.45 -1.87 5.43
CA ASP A 14 7.77 -0.76 6.31
C ASP A 14 7.54 0.60 5.62
N GLU A 15 7.97 0.76 4.36
CA GLU A 15 7.71 1.99 3.59
C GLU A 15 6.22 2.24 3.37
N VAL A 16 5.46 1.19 3.03
CA VAL A 16 4.01 1.28 2.89
C VAL A 16 3.39 1.65 4.24
N ARG A 17 3.79 0.96 5.31
CA ARG A 17 3.30 1.26 6.67
C ARG A 17 3.62 2.69 7.08
N ALA A 18 4.82 3.19 6.84
CA ALA A 18 5.20 4.56 7.15
C ALA A 18 4.42 5.59 6.33
N THR A 19 4.12 5.28 5.06
CA THR A 19 3.31 6.14 4.19
C THR A 19 1.87 6.25 4.66
N PHE A 20 1.27 5.15 5.12
CA PHE A 20 -0.12 5.09 5.56
C PHE A 20 -0.32 5.24 7.08
N ALA A 21 0.74 5.23 7.88
CA ALA A 21 0.72 5.50 9.31
C ALA A 21 0.01 6.82 9.69
N PRO A 22 0.17 7.96 8.96
CA PRO A 22 -0.58 9.17 9.27
C PRO A 22 -2.09 9.08 8.95
N CYS A 23 -2.52 8.13 8.11
CA CYS A 23 -3.94 7.92 7.79
C CYS A 23 -4.67 7.20 8.92
N GLY A 24 -4.01 6.25 9.57
CA GLY A 24 -4.55 5.53 10.71
C GLY A 24 -3.84 4.22 11.00
N GLU A 25 -4.42 3.42 11.89
CA GLU A 25 -3.85 2.15 12.33
C GLU A 25 -4.10 1.05 11.29
N ILE A 26 -3.01 0.45 10.82
CA ILE A 26 -3.02 -0.64 9.85
C ILE A 26 -3.10 -1.96 10.61
N SER A 27 -4.16 -2.72 10.37
CA SER A 27 -4.38 -4.04 10.95
C SER A 27 -3.54 -5.10 10.25
N ASN A 28 -3.43 -5.02 8.92
CA ASN A 28 -2.75 -6.02 8.11
C ASN A 28 -2.27 -5.45 6.77
N ILE A 29 -1.13 -5.93 6.27
CA ILE A 29 -0.62 -5.59 4.94
C ILE A 29 -0.44 -6.87 4.16
N ARG A 30 -0.93 -6.90 2.93
CA ARG A 30 -0.88 -8.07 2.06
C ARG A 30 -0.35 -7.69 0.69
N PHE A 31 0.89 -8.05 0.43
CA PHE A 31 1.48 -7.86 -0.89
C PHE A 31 1.07 -8.95 -1.88
N ALA A 32 0.78 -8.54 -3.11
CA ALA A 32 0.59 -9.47 -4.19
C ALA A 32 1.94 -9.84 -4.79
N THR A 33 2.39 -11.05 -4.49
CA THR A 33 3.57 -11.66 -5.09
C THR A 33 3.13 -12.66 -6.15
N ASP A 34 3.97 -12.83 -7.17
CA ASP A 34 3.82 -13.88 -8.16
C ASP A 34 4.03 -15.24 -7.48
N ARG A 35 3.18 -16.22 -7.78
CA ARG A 35 3.22 -17.52 -7.11
C ARG A 35 4.26 -18.46 -7.72
N GLU A 36 4.69 -18.20 -8.95
CA GLU A 36 5.71 -19.00 -9.63
C GLU A 36 7.11 -18.48 -9.33
N THR A 37 7.32 -17.16 -9.39
CA THR A 37 8.65 -16.56 -9.17
C THR A 37 8.87 -16.01 -7.76
N GLY A 38 7.80 -15.76 -7.01
CA GLY A 38 7.87 -15.06 -5.72
C GLY A 38 8.06 -13.55 -5.84
N ASP A 39 8.17 -13.01 -7.06
CA ASP A 39 8.43 -11.59 -7.28
C ASP A 39 7.23 -10.72 -6.92
N PHE A 40 7.50 -9.54 -6.41
CA PHE A 40 6.46 -8.57 -6.11
C PHE A 40 5.82 -8.05 -7.41
N ARG A 41 4.48 -8.14 -7.52
CA ARG A 41 3.77 -7.73 -8.73
C ARG A 41 3.57 -6.21 -8.85
N GLY A 42 4.04 -5.43 -7.87
CA GLY A 42 3.89 -3.97 -7.86
C GLY A 42 2.55 -3.49 -7.30
N PHE A 43 1.83 -4.34 -6.58
CA PHE A 43 0.57 -4.01 -5.91
C PHE A 43 0.32 -4.87 -4.67
N GLY A 44 -0.59 -4.43 -3.81
CA GLY A 44 -0.98 -5.10 -2.58
C GLY A 44 -2.29 -4.55 -2.04
N HIS A 45 -2.68 -5.03 -0.87
CA HIS A 45 -3.82 -4.55 -0.12
C HIS A 45 -3.39 -4.19 1.30
N VAL A 46 -4.01 -3.15 1.87
CA VAL A 46 -3.81 -2.73 3.26
C VAL A 46 -5.16 -2.75 3.96
N ASP A 47 -5.25 -3.49 5.05
CA ASP A 47 -6.39 -3.52 5.94
C ASP A 47 -6.18 -2.49 7.05
N PHE A 48 -7.15 -1.60 7.23
CA PHE A 48 -7.19 -0.64 8.34
C PHE A 48 -8.26 -1.04 9.35
N ASP A 49 -8.05 -0.67 10.61
CA ASP A 49 -9.00 -0.89 11.69
C ASP A 49 -10.23 0.04 11.60
N SER A 50 -10.11 1.17 10.89
CA SER A 50 -11.13 2.21 10.79
C SER A 50 -11.44 2.58 9.34
N ALA A 51 -12.71 2.89 9.06
CA ALA A 51 -13.14 3.33 7.74
C ALA A 51 -12.55 4.72 7.38
N GLU A 52 -12.44 5.62 8.35
CA GLU A 52 -11.81 6.94 8.16
C GLU A 52 -10.35 6.84 7.72
N ALA A 53 -9.62 5.84 8.24
CA ALA A 53 -8.24 5.58 7.83
C ALA A 53 -8.15 5.11 6.37
N ALA A 54 -9.12 4.30 5.92
CA ALA A 54 -9.21 3.89 4.53
C ALA A 54 -9.50 5.09 3.61
N GLU A 55 -10.42 5.98 3.97
CA GLU A 55 -10.70 7.19 3.18
C GLU A 55 -9.50 8.15 3.13
N ALA A 56 -8.82 8.35 4.27
CA ALA A 56 -7.60 9.14 4.33
C ALA A 56 -6.48 8.56 3.46
N ALA A 57 -6.40 7.22 3.38
CA ALA A 57 -5.41 6.54 2.54
C ALA A 57 -5.72 6.70 1.04
N VAL A 58 -7.00 6.72 0.64
CA VAL A 58 -7.39 7.03 -0.75
C VAL A 58 -6.94 8.44 -1.14
N ALA A 59 -6.96 9.39 -0.20
CA ALA A 59 -6.44 10.75 -0.43
C ALA A 59 -4.91 10.80 -0.66
N LEU A 60 -4.16 9.75 -0.30
CA LEU A 60 -2.74 9.61 -0.61
C LEU A 60 -2.47 9.05 -2.02
N ALA A 61 -3.50 8.73 -2.80
CA ALA A 61 -3.33 8.33 -4.19
C ALA A 61 -2.51 9.36 -4.99
N GLY A 62 -1.52 8.88 -5.73
CA GLY A 62 -0.58 9.70 -6.48
C GLY A 62 0.69 10.09 -5.72
N THR A 63 0.79 9.79 -4.43
CA THR A 63 2.00 10.07 -3.64
C THR A 63 3.19 9.26 -4.17
N PRO A 64 4.36 9.88 -4.40
CA PRO A 64 5.53 9.16 -4.86
C PRO A 64 6.12 8.29 -3.74
N VAL A 65 6.04 6.96 -3.88
CA VAL A 65 6.71 5.97 -3.01
C VAL A 65 7.73 5.22 -3.86
N GLY A 66 8.99 5.18 -3.42
CA GLY A 66 10.08 4.61 -4.21
C GLY A 66 10.25 5.28 -5.59
N GLY A 67 9.92 6.56 -5.70
CA GLY A 67 9.98 7.33 -6.95
C GLY A 67 8.82 7.10 -7.93
N ARG A 68 7.80 6.32 -7.55
CA ARG A 68 6.62 6.06 -8.39
C ARG A 68 5.33 6.52 -7.70
N PRO A 69 4.42 7.21 -8.40
CA PRO A 69 3.14 7.62 -7.83
C PRO A 69 2.29 6.38 -7.53
N ILE A 70 1.98 6.15 -6.27
CA ILE A 70 1.15 5.00 -5.89
C ILE A 70 -0.29 5.20 -6.35
N ARG A 71 -0.98 4.12 -6.66
CA ARG A 71 -2.43 4.11 -6.82
C ARG A 71 -3.05 3.60 -5.54
N VAL A 72 -4.11 4.25 -5.07
CA VAL A 72 -4.91 3.78 -3.96
C VAL A 72 -6.35 3.71 -4.42
N ASP A 73 -7.03 2.59 -4.15
CA ASP A 73 -8.44 2.34 -4.50
C ASP A 73 -9.16 1.59 -3.36
#